data_AF-A0A7J4B0T0-F1
#
_entry.id   AF-A0A7J4B0T0-F1
#
_cell.length_a   1.000
_cell.length_b   1.000
_cell.length_c   1.000
_cell.angle_alpha   90.00
_cell.angle_beta   90.00
_cell.angle_gamma   90.00
#
_symmetry.space_group_name_H-M   'P 1'
#
loop_
_entity.id
_entity.type
_entity.pdbx_description
1 polymer ?
#
loop_
_entity_poly.entity_id
_entity_poly.type
_entity_poly.pdbx_seq_one_letter_code
_entity_poly.pdbx_strand_id
1 'polypeptide(L)'
;MAKKALSSKTDEKISDQLEKEIKKWTRRLEKELKNANIKNDDRSRDFLENIKAYLKDSKYFYEKGDLARSFEAIIWAWSWWEILKKIKGLLEM
;
A
#
# COMPACT_ATOMS: atom_id res chain seq x y z
N MET A 1 8.80 -7.60 36.76
CA MET A 1 7.88 -8.36 35.89
C MET A 1 6.84 -7.50 35.18
N ALA A 2 6.35 -6.39 35.76
CA ALA A 2 5.33 -5.52 35.15
C ALA A 2 5.71 -4.83 33.81
N LYS A 3 6.96 -4.37 33.64
CA LYS A 3 7.39 -3.69 32.39
C LYS A 3 7.32 -4.56 31.13
N LYS A 4 7.56 -5.87 31.26
CA LYS A 4 7.54 -6.82 30.13
C LYS A 4 6.13 -7.08 29.61
N ALA A 5 5.14 -7.13 30.51
CA ALA A 5 3.73 -7.30 30.16
C ALA A 5 3.08 -6.03 29.58
N LEU A 6 3.56 -4.84 29.99
CA LEU A 6 3.10 -3.57 29.42
C LEU A 6 3.63 -3.36 27.98
N SER A 7 4.88 -3.80 27.71
CA SER A 7 5.47 -3.79 26.36
C SER A 7 4.68 -4.68 25.41
N SER A 8 4.44 -5.95 25.78
CA SER A 8 3.76 -6.90 24.90
C SER A 8 2.34 -6.46 24.51
N LYS A 9 1.60 -5.83 25.44
CA LYS A 9 0.26 -5.29 25.16
C LYS A 9 0.29 -4.07 24.23
N THR A 10 1.37 -3.30 24.26
CA THR A 10 1.58 -2.17 23.35
C THR A 10 1.95 -2.66 21.96
N ASP A 11 2.83 -3.66 21.87
CA ASP A 11 3.27 -4.28 20.62
C ASP A 11 2.12 -4.97 19.87
N GLU A 12 1.23 -5.66 20.61
CA GLU A 12 0.00 -6.26 20.08
C GLU A 12 -0.94 -5.19 19.50
N LYS A 13 -1.16 -4.09 20.23
CA LYS A 13 -1.99 -2.98 19.76
C LYS A 13 -1.43 -2.32 18.48
N ILE A 14 -0.11 -2.15 18.38
CA ILE A 14 0.53 -1.60 17.19
C ILE A 14 0.37 -2.56 16.01
N SER A 15 0.57 -3.85 16.23
CA SER A 15 0.41 -4.88 15.20
C SER A 15 -1.02 -4.89 14.64
N ASP A 16 -2.03 -4.87 15.51
CA ASP A 16 -3.43 -4.76 15.13
C ASP A 16 -3.73 -3.51 14.30
N GLN A 17 -3.11 -2.37 14.64
CA GLN A 17 -3.28 -1.12 13.91
C GLN A 17 -2.65 -1.20 12.52
N LEU A 18 -1.43 -1.74 12.41
CA LEU A 18 -0.75 -1.94 11.13
C LEU A 18 -1.57 -2.86 10.23
N GLU A 19 -2.05 -3.99 10.75
CA GLU A 19 -2.90 -4.91 9.98
C GLU A 19 -4.15 -4.22 9.43
N LYS A 20 -4.84 -3.44 10.27
CA LYS A 20 -6.04 -2.70 9.86
C LYS A 20 -5.74 -1.70 8.75
N GLU A 21 -4.66 -0.93 8.89
CA GLU A 21 -4.29 0.05 7.88
C GLU A 21 -3.79 -0.60 6.58
N ILE A 22 -3.00 -1.67 6.64
CA ILE A 22 -2.56 -2.44 5.45
C ILE A 22 -3.79 -2.94 4.68
N LYS A 23 -4.74 -3.60 5.36
CA LYS A 23 -5.97 -4.13 4.74
C LYS A 23 -6.81 -3.01 4.12
N LYS A 24 -6.96 -1.89 4.81
CA LYS A 24 -7.73 -0.71 4.36
C LYS A 24 -7.10 -0.09 3.11
N TRP A 25 -5.81 0.18 3.11
CA TRP A 25 -5.14 0.82 1.98
C TRP A 25 -4.99 -0.11 0.77
N THR A 26 -4.75 -1.41 1.01
CA THR A 26 -4.78 -2.44 -0.05
C THR A 26 -6.13 -2.44 -0.77
N ARG A 27 -7.24 -2.55 -0.03
CA ARG A 27 -8.59 -2.56 -0.62
C ARG A 27 -8.91 -1.27 -1.37
N ARG A 28 -8.48 -0.11 -0.83
CA ARG A 28 -8.65 1.18 -1.50
C ARG A 28 -7.90 1.23 -2.81
N LEU A 29 -6.62 0.85 -2.82
CA LEU A 29 -5.80 0.87 -4.02
C LEU A 29 -6.35 -0.07 -5.10
N GLU A 30 -6.70 -1.29 -4.73
CA GLU A 30 -7.30 -2.26 -5.67
C GLU A 30 -8.60 -1.74 -6.29
N LYS A 31 -9.44 -1.07 -5.49
CA LYS A 31 -10.67 -0.44 -5.98
C LYS A 31 -10.38 0.70 -6.95
N GLU A 32 -9.44 1.59 -6.62
CA GLU A 32 -9.06 2.70 -7.49
C GLU A 32 -8.49 2.19 -8.81
N LEU A 33 -7.55 1.24 -8.77
CA LEU A 33 -6.94 0.64 -9.97
C LEU A 33 -7.96 -0.06 -10.86
N LYS A 34 -8.98 -0.71 -10.27
CA LYS A 34 -10.06 -1.35 -11.03
C LYS A 34 -10.92 -0.32 -11.79
N ASN A 35 -11.10 0.87 -11.24
CA ASN A 35 -11.93 1.93 -11.82
C ASN A 35 -11.14 2.93 -12.66
N ALA A 36 -9.81 2.83 -12.65
CA ALA A 36 -8.93 3.75 -13.35
C ALA A 36 -8.95 3.48 -14.86
N ASN A 37 -9.16 4.54 -15.65
CA ASN A 37 -8.85 4.51 -17.06
C ASN A 37 -7.47 5.15 -17.28
N ILE A 38 -6.44 4.30 -17.39
CA ILE A 38 -5.04 4.73 -17.49
C ILE A 38 -4.65 4.69 -18.96
N LYS A 39 -4.01 5.76 -19.45
CA LYS A 39 -3.57 5.79 -20.85
C LYS A 39 -2.56 4.69 -21.13
N ASN A 40 -2.62 4.17 -22.36
CA ASN A 40 -1.65 3.21 -22.85
C ASN A 40 -0.42 3.91 -23.47
N ASP A 41 0.26 4.74 -22.67
CA ASP A 41 1.54 5.36 -23.02
C ASP A 41 2.64 4.90 -22.06
N ASP A 42 3.90 5.01 -22.49
CA ASP A 42 5.07 4.51 -21.75
C ASP A 42 5.12 5.05 -20.31
N ARG A 43 4.88 6.35 -20.13
CA ARG A 43 4.94 6.97 -18.80
C ARG A 43 3.84 6.43 -17.90
N SER A 44 2.61 6.34 -18.41
CA SER A 44 1.49 5.78 -17.65
C SER A 44 1.73 4.30 -17.27
N ARG A 45 2.40 3.53 -18.14
CA ARG A 45 2.79 2.14 -17.86
C ARG A 45 3.85 2.05 -16.77
N ASP A 46 4.89 2.87 -16.80
CA ASP A 46 5.95 2.88 -15.77
C ASP A 46 5.37 3.15 -14.36
N PHE A 47 4.43 4.10 -14.26
CA PHE A 47 3.72 4.36 -13.01
C PHE A 47 2.92 3.13 -12.55
N LEU A 48 2.19 2.50 -13.47
CA LEU A 48 1.37 1.33 -13.15
C LEU A 48 2.22 0.12 -12.74
N GLU A 49 3.39 -0.06 -13.36
CA GLU A 49 4.36 -1.10 -13.00
C GLU A 49 4.88 -0.89 -11.58
N ASN A 50 5.29 0.34 -11.23
CA ASN A 50 5.73 0.67 -9.87
C ASN A 50 4.62 0.43 -8.84
N ILE A 51 3.39 0.89 -9.11
CA ILE A 51 2.24 0.69 -8.21
C ILE A 51 2.00 -0.81 -7.98
N LYS A 52 2.01 -1.61 -9.05
CA LYS A 52 1.82 -3.07 -8.98
C LYS A 52 2.96 -3.77 -8.25
N ALA A 53 4.21 -3.34 -8.45
CA ALA A 53 5.38 -3.89 -7.77
C ALA A 53 5.27 -3.69 -6.26
N TYR A 54 5.02 -2.45 -5.80
CA TYR A 54 4.86 -2.16 -4.37
C TYR A 54 3.61 -2.82 -3.75
N LEU A 55 2.50 -2.93 -4.50
CA LEU A 55 1.33 -3.69 -4.04
C LEU A 55 1.65 -5.18 -3.87
N LYS A 56 2.43 -5.76 -4.78
CA LYS A 56 2.88 -7.16 -4.68
C LYS A 56 3.81 -7.34 -3.48
N ASP A 57 4.76 -6.44 -3.27
CA ASP A 57 5.68 -6.47 -2.12
C ASP A 57 4.92 -6.33 -0.80
N SER A 58 3.94 -5.43 -0.73
CA SER A 58 3.06 -5.29 0.43
C SER A 58 2.37 -6.60 0.79
N LYS A 59 1.83 -7.31 -0.19
CA LYS A 59 1.16 -8.60 0.02
C LYS A 59 2.15 -9.67 0.47
N TYR A 60 3.32 -9.73 -0.16
CA TYR A 60 4.38 -10.65 0.22
C TYR A 60 4.82 -10.46 1.68
N PHE A 61 5.11 -9.22 2.09
CA PHE A 61 5.51 -8.94 3.48
C PHE A 61 4.37 -9.21 4.47
N TYR A 62 3.12 -8.92 4.08
CA TYR A 62 1.95 -9.23 4.91
C TYR A 62 1.84 -10.73 5.18
N GLU A 63 1.97 -11.56 4.15
CA GLU A 63 1.92 -13.03 4.26
C GLU A 63 3.07 -13.59 5.11
N LYS A 64 4.21 -12.90 5.16
CA LYS A 64 5.36 -13.26 6.01
C LYS A 64 5.25 -12.75 7.45
N GLY A 65 4.19 -12.01 7.79
CA GLY A 65 4.02 -11.39 9.11
C GLY A 65 4.89 -10.15 9.34
N ASP A 66 5.56 -9.64 8.29
CA ASP A 66 6.36 -8.41 8.38
C ASP A 66 5.47 -7.18 8.14
N LEU A 67 4.75 -6.80 9.19
CA LEU A 67 3.75 -5.73 9.11
C LEU A 67 4.38 -4.35 8.84
N ALA A 68 5.61 -4.11 9.29
CA ALA A 68 6.28 -2.83 9.06
C ALA A 68 6.61 -2.64 7.57
N ARG A 69 7.28 -3.63 6.94
CA ARG A 69 7.60 -3.57 5.51
C ARG A 69 6.36 -3.68 4.63
N SER A 70 5.35 -4.43 5.08
CA SER A 70 4.06 -4.47 4.39
C SER A 70 3.39 -3.09 4.37
N PHE A 71 3.34 -2.41 5.52
CA PHE A 71 2.78 -1.07 5.62
C PHE A 71 3.57 -0.04 4.80
N GLU A 72 4.89 -0.08 4.86
CA GLU A 72 5.75 0.77 4.02
C GLU A 72 5.43 0.60 2.53
N ALA A 73 5.39 -0.65 2.04
CA ALA A 73 5.17 -0.94 0.63
C ALA A 73 3.79 -0.48 0.14
N ILE A 74 2.71 -0.68 0.93
CA ILE A 74 1.38 -0.21 0.50
C ILE A 74 1.30 1.31 0.46
N ILE A 75 2.00 2.02 1.36
CA ILE A 75 2.07 3.48 1.33
C ILE A 75 2.81 3.96 0.07
N TRP A 76 3.93 3.33 -0.29
CA TRP A 76 4.61 3.63 -1.56
C TRP A 76 3.73 3.40 -2.78
N ALA A 77 3.01 2.26 -2.83
CA ALA A 77 2.07 1.98 -3.91
C ALA A 77 0.97 3.07 -4.01
N TRP A 78 0.43 3.49 -2.87
CA TRP A 78 -0.57 4.56 -2.80
C TRP A 78 -0.01 5.93 -3.21
N SER A 79 1.21 6.27 -2.80
CA SER A 79 1.88 7.51 -3.19
C SER A 79 2.07 7.60 -4.70
N TRP A 80 2.55 6.54 -5.34
CA TRP A 80 2.65 6.49 -6.81
C TRP A 80 1.28 6.68 -7.50
N TRP A 81 0.22 6.07 -6.96
CA TRP A 81 -1.15 6.28 -7.45
C TRP A 81 -1.63 7.74 -7.34
N GLU A 82 -1.41 8.38 -6.19
CA GLU A 82 -1.78 9.78 -5.97
C GLU A 82 -0.98 10.73 -6.87
N ILE A 83 0.30 10.44 -7.12
CA ILE A 83 1.13 11.22 -8.04
C ILE A 83 0.60 11.06 -9.48
N LEU A 84 0.32 9.82 -9.92
CA LEU A 84 -0.27 9.55 -11.24
C LEU A 84 -1.56 10.37 -11.46
N LYS A 85 -2.45 10.40 -10.47
CA LYS A 85 -3.70 11.19 -10.53
C LYS A 85 -3.50 12.70 -10.70
N LYS A 86 -2.37 13.24 -10.22
CA LYS A 86 -2.08 14.69 -10.26
C LYS A 86 -1.41 15.12 -11.57
N ILE A 87 -0.81 14.19 -12.31
CA ILE A 87 -0.13 14.52 -13.56
C ILE A 87 -1.15 14.57 -14.69
N LYS A 88 -1.31 15.76 -15.28
CA LYS A 88 -2.20 15.96 -16.43
C LYS A 88 -1.76 15.07 -17.59
N GLY A 89 -2.75 14.38 -18.17
CA GLY A 89 -2.57 13.62 -19.39
C GLY A 89 -2.08 12.19 -19.23
N LEU A 90 -1.99 11.64 -18.00
CA LEU A 90 -1.69 10.21 -17.77
C LEU A 90 -2.92 9.36 -17.44
N LEU A 91 -4.01 9.99 -16.98
CA LEU A 91 -5.32 9.35 -16.88
C LEU A 91 -6.19 9.78 -18.05
N GLU A 92 -6.97 8.84 -18.57
CA GLU A 92 -8.10 9.13 -19.45
C GLU A 92 -9.25 9.64 -18.56
N MET A 93 -9.64 10.90 -18.76
CA MET A 93 -10.83 11.47 -18.13
C MET A 93 -12.06 11.16 -18.96
#